data_AF-A0A1J0TZ41-F1
#
_entry.id   AF-A0A1J0TZ41-F1
#
_cell.length_a   1.000
_cell.length_b   1.000
_cell.length_c   1.000
_cell.angle_alpha   90.00
_cell.angle_beta   90.00
_cell.angle_gamma   90.00
#
_symmetry.space_group_name_H-M   'P 1'
#
loop_
_entity.id
_entity.type
_entity.pdbx_description
1 polymer ?
#
loop_
_entity_poly.entity_id
_entity_poly.type
_entity_poly.pdbx_seq_one_letter_code
_entity_poly.pdbx_strand_id
1 'polypeptide(L)'
;MRTDRLVLPVSRMVLQRREDGRNLVAAEDALEILYEAEQQGVPIWSEPDYTAVTAFGEVFPGDVPHPTWWAVVGTAAPDTTVHVTVDDEQVPDPPIHRLAELWACEWIAHPAVIRVHRSDDHPVSPIRIGRPDFLPPARYPEWEIDR
;
A
#
# COMPACT_ATOMS: atom_id res chain seq x y z
N MET A 1 -23.32 7.03 7.34
CA MET A 1 -22.49 5.87 7.74
C MET A 1 -21.09 6.40 7.99
N ARG A 2 -20.47 6.06 9.11
CA ARG A 2 -19.15 6.60 9.46
C ARG A 2 -18.06 5.88 8.66
N THR A 3 -17.10 6.63 8.16
CA THR A 3 -15.90 6.12 7.49
C THR A 3 -14.68 6.76 8.14
N ASP A 4 -13.79 5.93 8.68
CA ASP A 4 -12.50 6.36 9.18
C ASP A 4 -11.49 6.32 8.01
N ARG A 5 -10.55 7.27 7.99
CA ARG A 5 -9.63 7.48 6.86
C ARG A 5 -8.20 7.66 7.35
N LEU A 6 -7.27 7.02 6.67
CA LEU A 6 -5.84 7.23 6.79
C LEU A 6 -5.26 7.48 5.40
N VAL A 7 -4.38 8.48 5.26
CA VAL A 7 -3.70 8.80 4.01
C VAL A 7 -2.21 8.64 4.23
N LEU A 8 -1.56 7.85 3.38
CA LEU A 8 -0.11 7.69 3.43
C LEU A 8 0.58 8.95 2.87
N PRO A 9 1.59 9.51 3.57
CA PRO A 9 2.14 10.82 3.24
C PRO A 9 2.87 10.91 1.88
N VAL A 10 3.55 9.85 1.44
CA VAL A 10 4.38 9.82 0.23
C VAL A 10 3.56 9.36 -0.97
N SER A 11 2.95 8.17 -0.88
CA SER A 11 2.18 7.54 -1.96
C SER A 11 0.80 8.17 -2.16
N ARG A 12 0.30 8.94 -1.19
CA ARG A 12 -1.09 9.43 -1.14
C ARG A 12 -2.13 8.31 -1.23
N MET A 13 -1.73 7.07 -0.95
CA MET A 13 -2.69 5.97 -0.85
C MET A 13 -3.63 6.22 0.33
N VAL A 14 -4.91 5.96 0.08
CA VAL A 14 -5.98 6.14 1.05
C VAL A 14 -6.46 4.78 1.51
N LEU A 15 -6.40 4.58 2.81
CA LEU A 15 -7.02 3.48 3.52
C LEU A 15 -8.30 4.00 4.16
N GLN A 16 -9.41 3.32 3.90
CA GLN A 16 -10.69 3.61 4.51
C GLN A 16 -11.27 2.39 5.16
N ARG A 17 -11.86 2.61 6.33
CA ARG A 17 -12.65 1.61 7.04
C ARG A 17 -14.04 2.14 7.28
N ARG A 18 -15.02 1.34 6.90
CA ARG A 18 -16.42 1.60 7.08
C ARG A 18 -16.89 0.99 8.39
N GLU A 19 -17.93 1.57 8.98
CA GLU A 19 -18.50 1.14 10.26
C GLU A 19 -18.93 -0.35 10.29
N ASP A 20 -19.28 -0.92 9.14
CA ASP A 20 -19.63 -2.34 9.00
C ASP A 20 -18.42 -3.28 8.90
N GLY A 21 -17.20 -2.76 9.09
CA GLY A 21 -15.95 -3.52 9.09
C GLY A 21 -15.33 -3.73 7.71
N ARG A 22 -15.94 -3.20 6.64
CA ARG A 22 -15.37 -3.29 5.29
C ARG A 22 -14.34 -2.20 5.02
N ASN A 23 -13.42 -2.51 4.13
CA ASN A 23 -12.26 -1.70 3.83
C ASN A 23 -12.22 -1.28 2.36
N LEU A 24 -11.66 -0.11 2.10
CA LEU A 24 -11.33 0.37 0.76
C LEU A 24 -9.88 0.86 0.78
N VAL A 25 -9.11 0.44 -0.22
CA VAL A 25 -7.72 0.86 -0.42
C VAL A 25 -7.57 1.32 -1.87
N ALA A 26 -7.20 2.58 -2.07
CA ALA A 26 -7.08 3.16 -3.40
C ALA A 26 -6.12 4.35 -3.39
N ALA A 27 -5.64 4.75 -4.57
CA ALA A 27 -5.03 6.07 -4.74
C ALA A 27 -6.07 7.17 -4.45
N GLU A 28 -5.63 8.29 -3.89
CA GLU A 28 -6.51 9.40 -3.52
C GLU A 28 -7.33 9.95 -4.71
N ASP A 29 -6.71 10.01 -5.89
CA ASP A 29 -7.33 10.50 -7.13
C ASP A 29 -8.36 9.52 -7.75
N ALA A 30 -8.29 8.24 -7.40
CA ALA A 30 -9.23 7.22 -7.85
C ALA A 30 -10.51 7.16 -7.00
N LEU A 31 -10.52 7.78 -5.81
CA LEU A 31 -11.63 7.66 -4.86
C LEU A 31 -12.96 8.18 -5.42
N GLU A 32 -12.94 9.30 -6.14
CA GLU A 32 -14.16 9.89 -6.70
C GLU A 32 -14.85 8.91 -7.66
N ILE A 33 -14.08 8.35 -8.60
CA ILE A 33 -14.55 7.35 -9.56
C ILE A 33 -15.07 6.10 -8.86
N LEU A 34 -14.40 5.66 -7.79
CA LEU A 34 -14.83 4.50 -7.01
C LEU A 34 -16.16 4.76 -6.29
N TYR A 35 -16.35 5.94 -5.69
CA TYR A 35 -17.62 6.28 -5.06
C TYR A 35 -18.77 6.41 -6.06
N GLU A 36 -18.51 6.96 -7.25
CA GLU A 36 -19.48 6.96 -8.33
C GLU A 36 -19.86 5.52 -8.75
N ALA A 37 -18.88 4.62 -8.85
CA ALA A 37 -19.12 3.22 -9.14
C ALA A 37 -19.95 2.53 -8.04
N GLU A 38 -19.70 2.83 -6.76
CA GLU A 38 -20.51 2.33 -5.64
C GLU A 38 -21.98 2.77 -5.76
N GLN A 39 -22.23 4.03 -6.12
CA GLN A 39 -23.59 4.54 -6.35
C GLN A 39 -24.30 3.82 -7.49
N GLN A 40 -23.55 3.27 -8.45
CA GLN A 40 -24.04 2.44 -9.54
C GLN A 40 -24.17 0.94 -9.16
N GLY A 41 -23.90 0.59 -7.91
CA GLY A 41 -24.01 -0.78 -7.40
C GLY A 41 -22.76 -1.64 -7.58
N VAL A 42 -21.62 -1.04 -7.97
CA VAL A 42 -20.34 -1.76 -8.06
C VAL A 42 -19.76 -1.92 -6.64
N PRO A 43 -19.43 -3.14 -6.20
CA PRO A 43 -18.84 -3.35 -4.88
C PRO A 43 -17.38 -2.84 -4.87
N ILE A 44 -17.14 -1.73 -4.18
CA ILE A 44 -15.78 -1.18 -3.98
C ILE A 44 -15.18 -1.52 -2.61
N TRP A 45 -16.02 -2.00 -1.67
CA TRP A 45 -15.64 -2.30 -0.31
C TRP A 45 -15.38 -3.79 -0.13
N SER A 46 -14.20 -4.14 0.40
CA SER A 46 -13.76 -5.50 0.62
C SER A 46 -13.87 -5.90 2.10
N GLU A 47 -14.13 -7.18 2.36
CA GLU A 47 -13.98 -7.73 3.70
C GLU A 47 -12.49 -7.87 4.06
N PRO A 48 -12.11 -7.77 5.35
CA PRO A 48 -10.73 -8.02 5.76
C PRO A 48 -10.29 -9.45 5.40
N ASP A 49 -9.19 -9.57 4.68
CA ASP A 49 -8.55 -10.85 4.38
C ASP A 49 -7.24 -10.95 5.16
N TYR A 50 -7.32 -11.58 6.33
CA TYR A 50 -6.17 -11.77 7.22
C TYR A 50 -5.11 -12.73 6.66
N THR A 51 -5.23 -13.17 5.41
CA THR A 51 -4.20 -13.97 4.71
C THR A 51 -3.60 -13.22 3.52
N ALA A 52 -4.28 -12.19 3.01
CA ALA A 52 -3.81 -11.42 1.87
C ALA A 52 -2.93 -10.24 2.28
N VAL A 53 -1.77 -10.16 1.64
CA VAL A 53 -0.95 -8.95 1.57
C VAL A 53 -1.04 -8.43 0.15
N THR A 54 -1.44 -7.17 -0.01
CA THR A 54 -1.46 -6.51 -1.32
C THR A 54 -0.32 -5.51 -1.38
N ALA A 55 0.64 -5.77 -2.27
CA ALA A 55 1.74 -4.85 -2.53
C ALA A 55 1.33 -3.86 -3.63
N PHE A 56 1.60 -2.59 -3.39
CA PHE A 56 1.42 -1.48 -4.31
C PHE A 56 2.77 -0.80 -4.57
N GLY A 57 2.95 -0.19 -5.73
CA GLY A 57 4.16 0.55 -6.03
C GLY A 57 3.92 1.52 -7.16
N GLU A 58 4.56 2.69 -7.12
CA GLU A 58 4.50 3.62 -8.23
C GLU A 58 5.86 4.29 -8.47
N VAL A 59 6.48 3.96 -9.61
CA VAL A 59 6.81 4.82 -10.78
C VAL A 59 7.21 3.89 -11.97
N PHE A 60 7.22 4.45 -13.19
CA PHE A 60 7.42 3.99 -14.58
C PHE A 60 8.29 2.74 -14.94
N PRO A 61 8.14 2.17 -16.17
CA PRO A 61 8.87 0.99 -16.65
C PRO A 61 10.35 1.27 -16.95
N GLY A 62 11.17 0.27 -16.62
CA GLY A 62 12.62 0.28 -16.81
C GLY A 62 13.37 0.17 -15.48
N ASP A 63 14.66 -0.15 -15.56
CA ASP A 63 15.60 0.04 -14.46
C ASP A 63 15.55 1.52 -14.08
N VAL A 64 14.87 1.84 -12.99
CA VAL A 64 14.81 3.21 -12.49
C VAL A 64 16.23 3.57 -12.03
N PRO A 65 16.91 4.55 -12.66
CA PRO A 65 18.25 4.95 -12.23
C PRO A 65 18.22 5.62 -10.85
N HIS A 66 17.02 5.91 -10.32
CA HIS A 66 16.78 6.63 -9.08
C HIS A 66 15.73 5.89 -8.22
N PRO A 67 15.79 6.00 -6.88
CA PRO A 67 14.79 5.44 -5.97
C PRO A 67 13.36 5.94 -6.27
N THR A 68 12.36 5.10 -6.01
CA THR A 68 10.93 5.47 -6.06
C THR A 68 10.21 5.04 -4.79
N TRP A 69 8.96 5.48 -4.61
CA TRP A 69 8.16 5.06 -3.49
C TRP A 69 7.48 3.70 -3.71
N TRP A 70 7.32 2.98 -2.61
CA TRP A 70 6.65 1.68 -2.52
C TRP A 70 5.68 1.71 -1.37
N ALA A 71 4.57 0.97 -1.47
CA ALA A 71 3.61 0.86 -0.40
C ALA A 71 3.08 -0.56 -0.30
N VAL A 72 2.96 -1.10 0.91
CA VAL A 72 2.32 -2.39 1.13
C VAL A 72 1.16 -2.19 2.06
N VAL A 73 0.04 -2.79 1.71
CA VAL A 73 -1.18 -2.77 2.52
C VAL A 73 -1.62 -4.20 2.77
N GLY A 74 -2.11 -4.45 3.96
CA GLY A 74 -2.73 -5.71 4.29
C GLY A 74 -3.72 -5.56 5.41
N THR A 75 -4.28 -6.69 5.82
CA THR A 75 -5.11 -6.78 7.01
C THR A 75 -4.52 -7.73 8.03
N ALA A 76 -4.60 -7.34 9.31
CA ALA A 76 -4.14 -8.11 10.45
C ALA A 76 -5.06 -7.81 11.63
N ALA A 77 -5.21 -8.74 12.58
CA ALA A 77 -5.95 -8.44 13.79
C ALA A 77 -5.30 -7.27 14.56
N PRO A 78 -6.07 -6.48 15.34
CA PRO A 78 -5.54 -5.30 16.02
C PRO A 78 -4.40 -5.60 17.00
N ASP A 79 -4.37 -6.81 17.56
CA ASP A 79 -3.35 -7.33 18.48
C ASP A 79 -2.18 -8.02 17.76
N THR A 80 -2.33 -8.38 16.48
CA THR A 80 -1.23 -8.90 15.66
C THR A 80 -0.19 -7.81 15.45
N THR A 81 1.07 -8.06 15.82
CA THR A 81 2.19 -7.17 15.46
C THR A 81 2.61 -7.43 14.02
N VAL A 82 2.81 -6.36 13.25
CA VAL A 82 3.28 -6.43 11.85
C VAL A 82 4.59 -5.67 11.74
N HIS A 83 5.54 -6.22 11.00
CA HIS A 83 6.81 -5.59 10.69
C HIS A 83 7.16 -5.88 9.24
N VAL A 84 7.68 -4.87 8.52
CA VAL A 84 8.18 -5.04 7.15
C VAL A 84 9.67 -4.77 7.15
N THR A 85 10.45 -5.67 6.56
CA THR A 85 11.88 -5.45 6.31
C THR A 85 12.12 -5.30 4.83
N VAL A 86 13.03 -4.39 4.46
CA VAL A 86 13.48 -4.18 3.08
C VAL A 86 14.88 -4.77 2.94
N ASP A 87 15.09 -5.62 1.95
CA ASP A 87 16.38 -6.26 1.63
C ASP A 87 17.28 -5.29 0.86
N ASP A 88 17.52 -4.13 1.46
CA ASP A 88 18.40 -3.06 1.01
C ASP A 88 18.99 -2.38 2.25
N GLU A 89 20.29 -2.52 2.48
CA GLU A 89 20.97 -2.01 3.68
C GLU A 89 20.86 -0.49 3.86
N GLN A 90 20.54 0.25 2.79
CA GLN A 90 20.38 1.70 2.83
C GLN A 90 18.96 2.13 3.23
N VAL A 91 18.01 1.20 3.24
CA VAL A 91 16.59 1.47 3.48
C VAL A 91 16.22 0.97 4.88
N PRO A 92 15.89 1.86 5.82
CA PRO A 92 15.42 1.44 7.14
C PRO A 92 14.06 0.75 7.02
N ASP A 93 13.74 -0.09 8.01
CA ASP A 93 12.43 -0.72 8.11
C ASP A 93 11.32 0.35 8.14
N PRO A 94 10.34 0.27 7.23
CA PRO A 94 9.35 1.33 7.08
C PRO A 94 8.38 1.36 8.27
N PRO A 95 7.90 2.56 8.66
CA PRO A 95 6.91 2.69 9.72
C PRO A 95 5.59 2.02 9.32
N ILE A 96 4.99 1.30 10.28
CA ILE A 96 3.68 0.69 10.10
C ILE A 96 2.60 1.68 10.55
N HIS A 97 1.74 2.07 9.61
CA HIS A 97 0.51 2.81 9.83
C HIS A 97 -0.65 1.84 10.04
N ARG A 98 -1.61 2.19 10.91
CA ARG A 98 -2.79 1.36 11.17
C ARG A 98 -4.09 2.14 11.12
N LEU A 99 -5.12 1.47 10.61
CA LEU A 99 -6.51 1.89 10.66
C LEU A 99 -7.36 0.66 11.01
N ALA A 100 -7.53 0.44 12.32
CA ALA A 100 -8.12 -0.78 12.87
C ALA A 100 -7.36 -2.04 12.35
N GLU A 101 -8.01 -2.93 11.60
CA GLU A 101 -7.39 -4.14 11.03
C GLU A 101 -6.56 -3.86 9.78
N LEU A 102 -6.72 -2.70 9.14
CA LEU A 102 -5.84 -2.31 8.04
C LEU A 102 -4.49 -1.88 8.60
N TRP A 103 -3.43 -2.35 7.95
CA TRP A 103 -2.09 -1.82 8.13
C TRP A 103 -1.51 -1.45 6.78
N ALA A 104 -0.65 -0.44 6.78
CA ALA A 104 0.12 -0.08 5.61
C ALA A 104 1.50 0.45 6.00
N CYS A 105 2.43 0.40 5.08
CA CYS A 105 3.71 1.06 5.21
C CYS A 105 4.16 1.54 3.83
N GLU A 106 5.00 2.56 3.83
CA GLU A 106 5.59 3.09 2.61
C GLU A 106 7.03 3.55 2.84
N TRP A 107 7.84 3.52 1.78
CA TRP A 107 9.24 3.90 1.80
C TRP A 107 9.70 4.30 0.41
N ILE A 108 10.91 4.84 0.30
CA ILE A 108 11.54 5.20 -0.96
C ILE A 108 12.79 4.33 -1.14
N ALA A 109 12.86 3.57 -2.23
CA ALA A 109 13.97 2.66 -2.54
C ALA A 109 14.03 2.31 -4.03
N HIS A 110 15.14 1.71 -4.46
CA HIS A 110 15.16 0.92 -5.69
C HIS A 110 14.29 -0.35 -5.54
N PRO A 111 13.93 -1.03 -6.65
CA PRO A 111 13.30 -2.34 -6.57
C PRO A 111 14.09 -3.29 -5.66
N ALA A 112 13.40 -3.91 -4.71
CA ALA A 112 14.02 -4.72 -3.66
C ALA A 112 13.17 -5.95 -3.32
N VAL A 113 13.69 -6.82 -2.47
CA VAL A 113 12.90 -7.86 -1.81
C VAL A 113 12.43 -7.29 -0.48
N ILE A 114 11.18 -7.57 -0.11
CA ILE A 114 10.70 -7.29 1.24
C ILE A 114 10.24 -8.56 1.93
N ARG A 115 10.17 -8.52 3.26
CA ARG A 115 9.60 -9.58 4.09
C ARG A 115 8.59 -8.98 5.05
N VAL A 116 7.38 -9.53 5.06
CA VAL A 116 6.30 -9.10 5.97
C VAL A 116 6.21 -10.12 7.10
N HIS A 117 6.65 -9.71 8.28
CA HIS A 117 6.59 -10.51 9.50
C HIS A 117 5.31 -10.17 10.26
N ARG A 118 4.58 -11.21 10.66
CA ARG A 118 3.42 -11.09 11.53
C ARG A 118 3.59 -11.97 12.75
N SER A 119 3.08 -11.53 13.90
CA SER A 119 3.17 -12.31 15.13
C SER A 119 2.24 -13.53 15.15
N ASP A 120 1.22 -13.55 14.31
CA ASP A 120 0.18 -14.59 14.22
C ASP A 120 0.43 -15.60 13.07
N ASP A 121 1.47 -15.39 12.26
CA ASP A 121 1.73 -16.19 11.07
C ASP A 121 3.23 -16.45 10.86
N HIS A 122 3.57 -17.73 10.62
CA HIS A 122 4.92 -18.23 10.34
C HIS A 122 4.80 -19.28 9.24
N PRO A 123 4.84 -18.87 7.96
CA PRO A 123 6.10 -18.46 7.35
C PRO A 123 6.05 -17.14 6.55
N VAL A 124 7.17 -16.41 6.60
CA VAL A 124 7.33 -15.14 5.88
C VAL A 124 7.79 -15.41 4.46
N SER A 125 6.87 -15.28 3.50
CA SER A 125 7.21 -15.36 2.09
C SER A 125 7.83 -14.04 1.63
N PRO A 126 9.00 -14.06 0.95
CA PRO A 126 9.59 -12.85 0.39
C PRO A 126 8.69 -12.33 -0.72
N ILE A 127 8.41 -11.03 -0.68
CA ILE A 127 7.68 -10.34 -1.75
C ILE A 127 8.70 -9.57 -2.57
N ARG A 128 8.75 -9.85 -3.86
CA ARG A 128 9.55 -9.04 -4.79
C ARG A 128 8.71 -7.84 -5.19
N ILE A 129 9.18 -6.65 -4.84
CA ILE A 129 8.59 -5.41 -5.31
C ILE A 129 9.31 -4.97 -6.59
N GLY A 130 8.53 -4.77 -7.65
CA GLY A 130 9.00 -4.41 -8.96
C GLY A 130 7.80 -4.19 -9.87
N ARG A 131 7.94 -3.34 -10.88
CA ARG A 131 6.88 -3.15 -11.87
C ARG A 131 6.99 -4.24 -12.94
N PRO A 132 5.92 -5.00 -13.23
CA PRO A 132 5.92 -5.89 -14.38
C PRO A 132 6.02 -5.10 -15.70
N ASP A 133 6.86 -5.55 -16.63
CA ASP A 133 7.18 -4.84 -17.88
C ASP A 133 5.98 -4.59 -18.82
N PHE A 134 4.85 -5.27 -18.59
CA PHE A 134 3.67 -5.24 -19.45
C PHE A 134 2.59 -4.23 -19.01
N LEU A 135 2.74 -3.54 -17.89
CA LEU A 135 1.78 -2.50 -17.45
C LEU A 135 2.16 -1.12 -18.00
N PRO A 136 1.19 -0.32 -18.50
CA PRO A 136 1.47 1.03 -19.00
C PRO A 136 2.03 1.89 -17.87
N PRO A 137 2.85 2.92 -18.14
CA PRO A 137 3.50 3.69 -17.09
C PRO A 137 2.57 4.45 -16.13
N ALA A 138 2.99 4.66 -14.88
CA ALA A 138 2.14 5.24 -13.83
C ALA A 138 2.40 6.75 -13.65
N ARG A 139 1.39 7.60 -13.42
CA ARG A 139 1.49 9.07 -13.59
C ARG A 139 2.42 9.72 -12.54
N TYR A 140 3.21 10.72 -12.97
CA TYR A 140 4.25 11.36 -12.16
C TYR A 140 3.68 12.19 -10.98
N PRO A 141 4.34 12.23 -9.81
CA PRO A 141 4.29 13.39 -8.95
C PRO A 141 5.21 14.49 -9.52
N GLU A 142 4.71 15.72 -9.62
CA GLU A 142 5.51 16.89 -9.99
C GLU A 142 6.49 17.20 -8.84
N TRP A 143 7.80 17.13 -9.08
CA TRP A 143 8.81 17.70 -8.19
C TRP A 143 9.60 18.75 -8.98
N GLU A 144 9.41 20.02 -8.67
CA GLU A 144 10.40 21.06 -9.00
C GLU A 144 11.63 20.83 -8.11
N ILE A 145 12.79 20.60 -8.73
CA ILE A 145 14.08 20.67 -8.05
C ILE A 145 14.55 22.12 -8.19
N ASP A 146 14.48 22.89 -7.11
CA ASP A 146 15.22 24.15 -7.01
C ASP A 146 16.73 23.85 -7.14
N ARG A 147 17.36 24.48 -8.13
CA ARG A 147 18.81 24.41 -8.40
C ARG A 147 19.61 25.37 -7.52
#